data_AF-A0A947H6X4-F1
#
_entry.id   AF-A0A947H6X4-F1
#
_cell.length_a   1.000
_cell.length_b   1.000
_cell.length_c   1.000
_cell.angle_alpha   90.00
_cell.angle_beta   90.00
_cell.angle_gamma   90.00
#
_symmetry.space_group_name_H-M   'P 1'
#
loop_
_entity.id
_entity.type
_entity.pdbx_description
1 polymer ?
#
loop_
_entity_poly.entity_id
_entity_poly.type
_entity_poly.pdbx_seq_one_letter_code
_entity_poly.pdbx_strand_id
1 'polypeptide(L)'
;MSPASSTKSNMHTLQTTLETYGVDWGGMYPASLSELYQAATRASNPYWKDANRPASQADKQATAFVDFEARTQAEEVRRRDRYTEWLGIRFYTYAKARSRFLVLYQSESPTRYFIYGLDGEGQFLKDRGEIFVLSNG
;
A
#
# COMPACT_ATOMS: atom_id res chain seq x y z
N MET A 1 -12.90 -16.51 -2.61
CA MET A 1 -12.31 -15.16 -2.71
C MET A 1 -11.15 -15.21 -3.68
N SER A 2 -11.11 -14.37 -4.71
CA SER A 2 -9.96 -14.32 -5.63
C SER A 2 -8.80 -13.54 -4.99
N PRO A 3 -7.54 -13.81 -5.33
CA PRO A 3 -6.41 -13.06 -4.78
C PRO A 3 -6.50 -11.54 -4.98
N ALA A 4 -6.99 -11.08 -6.13
CA ALA A 4 -7.24 -9.67 -6.39
C ALA A 4 -8.33 -9.08 -5.47
N SER A 5 -9.39 -9.85 -5.18
CA SER A 5 -10.41 -9.42 -4.20
C SER A 5 -9.85 -9.32 -2.77
N SER A 6 -8.89 -10.18 -2.40
CA SER A 6 -8.18 -10.08 -1.12
C SER A 6 -7.31 -8.83 -1.05
N THR A 7 -6.58 -8.49 -2.11
CA THR A 7 -5.79 -7.26 -2.16
C THR A 7 -6.69 -6.03 -2.05
N LYS A 8 -7.81 -5.97 -2.78
CA LYS A 8 -8.79 -4.87 -2.62
C LYS A 8 -9.35 -4.79 -1.20
N SER A 9 -9.66 -5.94 -0.58
CA SER A 9 -10.08 -5.98 0.82
C SER A 9 -9.00 -5.40 1.75
N ASN A 10 -7.73 -5.73 1.54
CA ASN A 10 -6.62 -5.18 2.33
C ASN A 10 -6.44 -3.68 2.12
N MET A 11 -6.66 -3.19 0.90
CA MET A 11 -6.63 -1.74 0.62
C MET A 11 -7.67 -1.02 1.48
N HIS A 12 -8.91 -1.51 1.53
CA HIS A 12 -9.95 -0.93 2.39
C HIS A 12 -9.69 -1.10 3.89
N THR A 13 -9.09 -2.22 4.30
CA THR A 13 -8.63 -2.39 5.69
C THR A 13 -7.63 -1.29 6.05
N LEU A 14 -6.62 -1.06 5.22
CA LEU A 14 -5.64 -0.01 5.44
C LEU A 14 -6.28 1.39 5.42
N GLN A 15 -7.19 1.64 4.49
CA GLN A 15 -7.95 2.89 4.42
C GLN A 15 -8.67 3.17 5.74
N THR A 16 -9.39 2.19 6.28
CA THR A 16 -10.11 2.33 7.56
C THR A 16 -9.14 2.63 8.72
N THR A 17 -7.98 2.00 8.75
CA THR A 17 -6.93 2.26 9.76
C THR A 17 -6.39 3.69 9.63
N LEU A 18 -6.16 4.17 8.41
CA LEU A 18 -5.71 5.54 8.13
C LEU A 18 -6.78 6.56 8.51
N GLU A 19 -8.06 6.30 8.22
CA GLU A 19 -9.14 7.22 8.63
C GLU A 19 -9.28 7.27 10.15
N THR A 20 -9.07 6.15 10.85
CA THR A 20 -9.05 6.14 12.32
C THR A 20 -7.89 6.99 12.87
N TYR A 21 -6.71 6.88 12.25
CA TYR A 21 -5.59 7.79 12.54
C TYR A 21 -5.94 9.24 12.20
N GLY A 22 -6.59 9.52 11.07
CA GLY A 22 -7.02 10.87 10.73
C GLY A 22 -7.90 11.48 11.83
N VAL A 23 -8.84 10.73 12.39
CA VAL A 23 -9.72 11.20 13.47
C VAL A 23 -8.93 11.54 14.73
N ASP A 24 -8.04 10.65 15.18
CA ASP A 24 -7.29 10.80 16.43
C ASP A 24 -6.20 11.89 16.33
N TRP A 25 -5.73 12.23 15.13
CA TRP A 25 -4.66 13.21 14.86
C TRP A 25 -5.15 14.48 14.14
N GLY A 26 -6.44 14.81 14.26
CA GLY A 26 -6.97 16.11 13.80
C GLY A 26 -6.96 16.30 12.28
N GLY A 27 -7.18 15.23 11.53
CA GLY A 27 -7.19 15.21 10.07
C GLY A 27 -5.82 15.03 9.42
N MET A 28 -4.76 14.81 10.22
CA MET A 28 -3.43 14.50 9.72
C MET A 28 -3.25 12.99 9.52
N TYR A 29 -2.55 12.60 8.46
CA TYR A 29 -2.19 11.23 8.12
C TYR A 29 -0.70 10.99 8.33
N PRO A 30 -0.30 9.74 8.63
CA PRO A 30 1.09 9.45 9.01
C PRO A 30 2.01 9.54 7.80
N ALA A 31 3.27 9.96 7.99
CA ALA A 31 4.24 10.02 6.90
C ALA A 31 4.65 8.61 6.41
N SER A 32 4.45 7.58 7.23
CA SER A 32 4.81 6.18 6.92
C SER A 32 3.92 5.16 7.61
N LEU A 33 3.93 3.92 7.10
CA LEU A 33 3.29 2.78 7.74
C LEU A 33 3.92 2.42 9.10
N SER A 34 5.20 2.75 9.32
CA SER A 34 5.84 2.53 10.62
C SER A 34 5.21 3.43 11.70
N GLU A 35 5.00 4.71 11.36
CA GLU A 35 4.30 5.66 12.23
C GLU A 35 2.85 5.20 12.49
N LEU A 36 2.13 4.80 11.43
CA LEU A 36 0.79 4.25 11.54
C LEU A 36 0.75 3.04 12.49
N TYR A 37 1.68 2.10 12.32
CA TYR A 37 1.75 0.88 13.13
C TYR A 37 2.00 1.22 14.61
N GLN A 38 2.95 2.11 14.90
CA GLN A 38 3.24 2.54 16.27
C GLN A 38 2.05 3.20 16.94
N ALA A 39 1.28 4.00 16.20
CA ALA A 39 0.05 4.63 16.66
C ALA A 39 -1.08 3.62 16.87
N ALA A 40 -1.34 2.78 15.87
CA ALA A 40 -2.45 1.85 15.82
C ALA A 40 -2.31 0.61 16.72
N THR A 41 -1.13 0.38 17.30
CA THR A 41 -0.86 -0.71 18.24
C THR A 41 -0.70 -0.23 19.69
N ARG A 42 -0.89 1.07 19.97
CA ARG A 42 -0.87 1.59 21.35
C ARG A 42 -1.96 0.92 22.18
N ALA A 43 -1.61 0.55 23.41
CA ALA A 43 -2.47 -0.22 24.31
C ALA A 43 -3.80 0.47 24.67
N SER A 44 -3.86 1.80 24.59
CA SER A 44 -5.06 2.56 24.96
C SER A 44 -6.22 2.39 23.98
N ASN A 45 -5.96 2.13 22.70
CA ASN A 45 -6.98 1.90 21.69
C ASN A 45 -6.33 1.25 20.44
N PRO A 46 -6.07 -0.07 20.43
CA PRO A 46 -5.46 -0.71 19.28
C PRO A 46 -6.49 -0.84 18.14
N TYR A 47 -6.20 -0.25 16.99
CA TYR A 47 -7.03 -0.33 15.78
C TYR A 47 -6.27 -0.89 14.58
N TRP A 48 -5.03 -1.35 14.77
CA TRP A 48 -4.30 -2.07 13.73
C TRP A 48 -5.01 -3.37 13.36
N LYS A 49 -5.17 -3.61 12.07
CA LYS A 49 -5.70 -4.87 11.54
C LYS A 49 -4.69 -5.53 10.63
N ASP A 50 -4.46 -6.81 10.86
CA ASP A 50 -3.64 -7.62 9.97
C ASP A 50 -4.29 -7.76 8.60
N ALA A 51 -3.44 -7.75 7.57
CA ALA A 51 -3.89 -7.98 6.22
C ALA A 51 -4.24 -9.45 5.97
N ASN A 52 -5.30 -9.69 5.21
CA ASN A 52 -5.63 -11.00 4.66
C ASN A 52 -4.65 -11.32 3.54
N ARG A 53 -3.62 -12.15 3.80
CA ARG A 53 -2.69 -12.57 2.75
C ARG A 53 -3.35 -13.62 1.84
N PRO A 54 -3.62 -13.33 0.55
CA PRO A 54 -4.06 -14.36 -0.37
C PRO A 54 -2.94 -15.40 -0.52
N ALA A 55 -3.26 -16.65 -0.25
CA ALA A 55 -2.28 -17.72 -0.02
C ALA A 55 -1.34 -17.95 -1.22
N SER A 56 -0.05 -17.77 -0.98
CA SER A 56 0.96 -18.79 -1.32
C SER A 56 1.92 -18.86 -0.13
N GLN A 57 1.87 -19.97 0.61
CA GLN A 57 2.56 -20.24 1.88
C GLN A 57 4.11 -20.14 1.84
N ALA A 58 4.72 -19.73 0.72
CA ALA A 58 6.17 -19.71 0.53
C ALA A 58 6.86 -18.46 1.11
N ASP A 59 6.21 -17.29 1.11
CA ASP A 59 6.84 -16.03 1.55
C ASP A 59 6.25 -15.54 2.88
N LYS A 60 6.58 -16.23 3.97
CA LYS A 60 6.12 -15.89 5.33
C LYS A 60 6.65 -14.53 5.83
N GLN A 61 7.64 -13.92 5.17
CA GLN A 61 8.35 -12.74 5.70
C GLN A 61 7.97 -11.39 5.09
N ALA A 62 7.25 -11.32 3.96
CA ALA A 62 6.90 -10.02 3.35
C ALA A 62 5.62 -9.44 3.97
N THR A 63 5.68 -8.24 4.57
CA THR A 63 4.49 -7.51 5.04
C THR A 63 3.55 -7.23 3.88
N ALA A 64 2.23 -7.37 4.10
CA ALA A 64 1.23 -7.12 3.06
C ALA A 64 1.07 -5.63 2.74
N PHE A 65 1.46 -4.77 3.69
CA PHE A 65 1.52 -3.32 3.56
C PHE A 65 2.99 -2.90 3.44
N VAL A 66 3.28 -1.98 2.52
CA VAL A 66 4.62 -1.43 2.29
C VAL A 66 4.54 0.06 1.93
N ASP A 67 5.45 0.87 2.47
CA ASP A 67 5.59 2.27 2.06
C ASP A 67 6.07 2.35 0.61
N PHE A 68 5.38 3.16 -0.20
CA PHE A 68 5.66 3.29 -1.63
C PHE A 68 7.08 3.79 -1.89
N GLU A 69 7.51 4.83 -1.17
CA GLU A 69 8.82 5.45 -1.35
C GLU A 69 9.99 4.56 -0.93
N ALA A 70 9.85 3.83 0.19
CA ALA A 70 10.88 2.87 0.63
C ALA A 70 11.16 1.82 -0.46
N ARG A 71 10.17 1.55 -1.31
CA ARG A 71 10.25 0.57 -2.37
C ARG A 71 10.74 1.14 -3.70
N THR A 72 10.38 2.38 -4.04
CA THR A 72 10.92 3.04 -5.23
C THR A 72 12.43 3.23 -5.10
N GLN A 73 12.93 3.69 -3.94
CA GLN A 73 14.37 3.90 -3.73
C GLN A 73 15.18 2.59 -3.79
N ALA A 74 14.70 1.52 -3.15
CA ALA A 74 15.37 0.22 -3.16
C ALA A 74 15.48 -0.40 -4.56
N GLU A 75 14.55 -0.07 -5.47
CA GLU A 75 14.47 -0.62 -6.81
C GLU A 75 15.07 0.32 -7.89
N GLU A 76 15.08 1.63 -7.67
CA GLU A 76 15.81 2.60 -8.51
C GLU A 76 17.32 2.33 -8.47
N VAL A 77 17.84 1.89 -7.32
CA VAL A 77 19.21 1.38 -7.17
C VAL A 77 19.45 0.13 -8.04
N ARG A 78 18.42 -0.63 -8.41
CA ARG A 78 18.52 -1.90 -9.13
C ARG A 78 18.32 -1.80 -10.64
N ARG A 79 17.58 -0.83 -11.18
CA ARG A 79 17.27 -0.78 -12.63
C ARG A 79 17.03 0.63 -13.19
N ARG A 80 17.54 0.88 -14.41
CA ARG A 80 17.42 2.17 -15.15
C ARG A 80 16.36 2.21 -16.27
N ASP A 81 15.76 1.10 -16.68
CA ASP A 81 15.32 1.04 -18.09
C ASP A 81 13.82 1.15 -18.43
N ARG A 82 12.86 1.06 -17.49
CA ARG A 82 11.42 1.27 -17.83
C ARG A 82 10.61 1.84 -16.67
N TYR A 83 10.04 3.03 -16.90
CA TYR A 83 9.02 3.62 -16.04
C TYR A 83 7.78 3.98 -16.87
N THR A 84 6.63 4.01 -16.23
CA THR A 84 5.42 4.69 -16.71
C THR A 84 5.25 5.94 -15.86
N GLU A 85 4.89 7.08 -16.44
CA GLU A 85 4.65 8.31 -15.66
C GLU A 85 3.15 8.55 -15.57
N TRP A 86 2.64 8.73 -14.36
CA TRP A 86 1.24 9.11 -14.12
C TRP A 86 1.20 10.09 -12.94
N LEU A 87 0.54 11.23 -13.12
CA LEU A 87 0.54 12.36 -12.17
C LEU A 87 1.94 12.88 -11.77
N GLY A 88 2.94 12.80 -12.66
CA GLY A 88 4.32 13.21 -12.37
C GLY A 88 5.12 12.21 -11.51
N ILE A 89 4.51 11.07 -11.18
CA ILE A 89 5.15 9.98 -10.44
C ILE A 89 5.63 8.92 -11.44
N ARG A 90 6.91 8.54 -11.35
CA ARG A 90 7.50 7.46 -12.16
C ARG A 90 7.22 6.10 -11.52
N PHE A 91 6.45 5.28 -12.21
CA PHE A 91 6.12 3.89 -11.87
C PHE A 91 7.07 2.95 -12.59
N TYR A 92 8.01 2.35 -11.88
CA TYR A 92 8.87 1.32 -12.46
C TYR A 92 8.07 0.02 -12.65
N THR A 93 8.07 -0.55 -13.85
CA THR A 93 7.43 -1.86 -14.09
C THR A 93 8.15 -2.93 -13.26
N TYR A 94 7.45 -3.45 -12.25
CA TYR A 94 8.01 -4.24 -11.14
C TYR A 94 8.61 -5.59 -11.55
N ALA A 95 9.63 -6.03 -10.80
CA ALA A 95 10.16 -7.39 -10.86
C ALA A 95 9.16 -8.39 -10.26
N LYS A 96 8.40 -9.04 -11.14
CA LYS A 96 7.31 -10.04 -11.02
C LYS A 96 7.21 -11.03 -9.84
N ALA A 97 8.25 -11.23 -9.02
CA ALA A 97 8.28 -12.33 -8.04
C ALA A 97 8.01 -11.89 -6.59
N ARG A 98 8.51 -10.72 -6.16
CA ARG A 98 8.43 -10.25 -4.76
C ARG A 98 7.31 -9.24 -4.49
N SER A 99 6.53 -8.91 -5.51
CA SER A 99 5.54 -7.82 -5.46
C SER A 99 4.09 -8.28 -5.56
N ARG A 100 3.83 -9.58 -5.38
CA ARG A 100 2.52 -10.17 -5.62
C ARG A 100 1.54 -9.83 -4.51
N PHE A 101 0.34 -9.38 -4.88
CA PHE A 101 -0.79 -9.17 -3.97
C PHE A 101 -0.54 -8.19 -2.82
N LEU A 102 0.34 -7.21 -3.02
CA LEU A 102 0.72 -6.23 -2.00
C LEU A 102 -0.15 -4.98 -2.06
N VAL A 103 -0.20 -4.28 -0.93
CA VAL A 103 -0.82 -2.97 -0.79
C VAL A 103 0.28 -1.96 -0.50
N LEU A 104 0.32 -0.89 -1.27
CA LEU A 104 1.30 0.19 -1.16
C LEU A 104 0.64 1.42 -0.56
N TYR A 105 1.32 2.05 0.39
CA TYR A 105 0.91 3.31 1.02
C TYR A 105 1.78 4.46 0.55
N GLN A 106 1.20 5.60 0.20
CA GLN A 106 1.91 6.82 -0.11
C GLN A 106 1.28 8.00 0.63
N SER A 107 2.08 8.69 1.45
CA SER A 107 1.74 10.01 1.97
C SER A 107 2.14 11.06 0.92
N GLU A 108 1.19 11.82 0.40
CA GLU A 108 1.47 12.95 -0.52
C GLU A 108 1.68 14.25 0.26
N SER A 109 0.87 14.45 1.30
CA SER A 109 0.97 15.58 2.23
C SER A 109 0.43 15.17 3.59
N PRO A 110 0.58 15.99 4.65
CA PRO A 110 0.01 15.66 5.96
C PRO A 110 -1.50 15.42 5.94
N THR A 111 -2.22 15.88 4.91
CA THR A 111 -3.68 15.72 4.80
C THR A 111 -4.09 14.91 3.57
N ARG A 112 -3.16 14.26 2.86
CA ARG A 112 -3.48 13.51 1.64
C ARG A 112 -2.63 12.25 1.49
N TYR A 113 -3.30 11.14 1.19
CA TYR A 113 -2.64 9.86 0.94
C TYR A 113 -3.23 9.12 -0.26
N PHE A 114 -2.47 8.12 -0.73
CA PHE A 114 -2.91 7.14 -1.72
C PHE A 114 -2.60 5.72 -1.26
N ILE A 115 -3.48 4.80 -1.62
CA ILE A 115 -3.33 3.36 -1.42
C ILE A 115 -3.47 2.67 -2.77
N TYR A 116 -2.46 1.90 -3.13
CA TYR A 116 -2.43 1.12 -4.36
C TYR A 116 -2.43 -0.37 -4.04
N GLY A 117 -3.02 -1.19 -4.91
CA GLY A 117 -2.93 -2.64 -4.84
C GLY A 117 -2.16 -3.21 -6.02
N LEU A 118 -1.38 -4.26 -5.78
CA LEU A 118 -0.70 -5.04 -6.82
C LEU A 118 -1.35 -6.40 -7.00
N ASP A 119 -1.40 -6.91 -8.23
CA ASP A 119 -1.91 -8.23 -8.55
C ASP A 119 -0.85 -9.34 -8.39
N GLY A 120 -1.16 -10.56 -8.86
CA GLY A 120 -0.25 -11.71 -8.79
C GLY A 120 0.95 -11.63 -9.74
N GLU A 121 0.94 -10.67 -10.65
CA GLU A 121 2.06 -10.35 -11.53
C GLU A 121 2.87 -9.14 -11.04
N GLY A 122 2.45 -8.52 -9.93
CA GLY A 122 3.04 -7.29 -9.42
C GLY A 122 2.64 -6.04 -10.23
N GLN A 123 1.61 -6.13 -11.06
CA GLN A 123 1.04 -4.98 -11.75
C GLN A 123 0.01 -4.29 -10.87
N PHE A 124 -0.23 -3.00 -11.08
CA PHE A 124 -1.33 -2.31 -10.40
C PHE A 124 -2.65 -2.97 -10.71
N LEU A 125 -3.45 -3.16 -9.67
CA LEU A 125 -4.85 -3.52 -9.83
C LEU A 125 -5.53 -2.47 -10.68
N LYS A 126 -6.35 -2.94 -11.62
CA LYS A 126 -7.16 -2.08 -12.46
C LYS A 126 -8.64 -2.28 -12.16
N ASP A 127 -9.42 -1.23 -12.36
CA ASP A 127 -10.87 -1.28 -12.42
C ASP A 127 -11.32 -0.55 -13.69
N ARG A 128 -12.06 -1.26 -14.54
CA ARG A 128 -12.54 -0.75 -15.85
C ARG A 128 -11.43 -0.15 -16.75
N GLY A 129 -10.22 -0.71 -16.69
CA GLY A 129 -9.08 -0.30 -17.52
C GLY A 129 -8.13 0.71 -16.86
N GLU A 130 -8.58 1.41 -15.82
CA GLU A 130 -7.82 2.41 -15.07
C GLU A 130 -7.18 1.80 -13.82
N ILE A 131 -6.10 2.41 -13.31
CA ILE A 131 -5.49 2.00 -12.04
C ILE A 131 -6.49 2.23 -10.91
N PHE A 132 -6.75 1.19 -10.13
CA PHE A 132 -7.59 1.26 -8.95
C PHE A 132 -6.76 1.79 -7.77
N VAL A 133 -7.13 2.97 -7.29
CA VAL A 133 -6.48 3.68 -6.18
C VAL A 133 -7.55 4.07 -5.15
N LEU A 134 -7.19 4.02 -3.86
CA LEU A 134 -7.97 4.65 -2.80
C LEU A 134 -7.22 5.86 -2.28
N SER A 135 -7.94 6.94 -2.02
CA SER A 135 -7.43 8.19 -1.44
C SER A 135 -8.49 8.78 -0.52
N ASN A 136 -8.12 9.79 0.25
CA ASN A 136 -9.05 10.61 1.04
C ASN A 136 -9.56 11.86 0.30
N GLY A 137 -9.28 11.99 -1.00
CA GLY A 137 -9.70 13.11 -1.86
C GLY A 137 -9.63 12.79 -3.34
#